data_AF-A0A2B7X5H8-F1
#
_entry.id   AF-A0A2B7X5H8-F1
#
_cell.length_a   1.000
_cell.length_b   1.000
_cell.length_c   1.000
_cell.angle_alpha   90.00
_cell.angle_beta   90.00
_cell.angle_gamma   90.00
#
_symmetry.space_group_name_H-M   'P 1'
#
loop_
_entity.id
_entity.type
_entity.pdbx_description
1 polymer ?
#
loop_
_entity_poly.entity_id
_entity_poly.type
_entity_poly.pdbx_seq_one_letter_code
_entity_poly.pdbx_strand_id
1 'polypeptide(L)'
;MSEWVFFEKLVEVNTPRMLEVQTQAEIDTMVAAVKQNAKTTGLDPRAIFALIIQESKGNVRIHAGDGGRSKGLMQIHSGPTCENIENCSSDLIQSMVSTGTLGNQYASGLKTCYDRYGKDYAKAFRCYNSGSVINELDLVQAGVSTPSYVSDVGNRLRGVVEPEKNCAYPAPGPG
;
A
#
# COMPACT_ATOMS: atom_id res chain seq x y z
N MET A 1 15.35 -1.25 -19.44
CA MET A 1 14.21 -2.13 -19.14
C MET A 1 13.78 -1.87 -17.70
N SER A 2 12.48 -1.74 -17.44
CA SER A 2 11.96 -1.61 -16.08
C SER A 2 12.16 -2.92 -15.32
N GLU A 3 12.78 -2.90 -14.14
CA GLU A 3 12.92 -4.08 -13.27
C GLU A 3 11.59 -4.51 -12.63
N TRP A 4 10.57 -3.64 -12.66
CA TRP A 4 9.26 -3.96 -12.13
C TRP A 4 8.51 -4.91 -13.07
N VAL A 5 7.87 -5.91 -12.49
CA VAL A 5 7.02 -6.84 -13.26
C VAL A 5 5.78 -6.12 -13.81
N PHE A 6 5.07 -6.76 -14.73
CA PHE A 6 3.82 -6.22 -15.27
C PHE A 6 2.76 -6.07 -14.16
N PHE A 7 1.88 -5.10 -14.32
CA PHE A 7 0.82 -4.83 -13.36
C PHE A 7 -0.05 -6.07 -13.11
N GLU A 8 -0.43 -6.76 -14.18
CA GLU A 8 -1.21 -7.99 -14.13
C GLU A 8 -0.48 -9.08 -13.32
N LYS A 9 0.86 -9.15 -13.46
CA LYS A 9 1.66 -10.10 -12.68
C LYS A 9 1.68 -9.74 -11.19
N LEU A 10 1.74 -8.45 -10.83
CA LEU A 10 1.62 -8.01 -9.44
C LEU A 10 0.28 -8.40 -8.83
N VAL A 11 -0.81 -8.21 -9.57
CA VAL A 11 -2.14 -8.62 -9.12
C VAL A 11 -2.16 -10.13 -8.94
N GLU A 12 -1.76 -10.89 -9.96
CA GLU A 12 -1.75 -12.36 -9.96
C GLU A 12 -1.02 -12.95 -8.74
N VAL A 13 0.20 -12.47 -8.43
CA VAL A 13 1.00 -13.05 -7.33
C VAL A 13 0.44 -12.71 -5.94
N ASN A 14 -0.37 -11.65 -5.81
CA ASN A 14 -0.97 -11.26 -4.52
C ASN A 14 -2.41 -11.75 -4.35
N THR A 15 -3.11 -12.09 -5.44
CA THR A 15 -4.52 -12.52 -5.41
C THR A 15 -4.80 -13.69 -4.47
N PRO A 16 -4.00 -14.77 -4.42
CA PRO A 16 -4.28 -15.90 -3.53
C PRO A 16 -4.44 -15.48 -2.06
N ARG A 17 -3.58 -14.58 -1.58
CA ARG A 17 -3.66 -14.07 -0.20
C ARG A 17 -4.82 -13.10 0.03
N MET A 18 -5.15 -12.29 -0.96
CA MET A 18 -6.31 -11.39 -0.85
C MET A 18 -7.61 -12.20 -0.74
N LEU A 19 -7.73 -13.31 -1.47
CA LEU A 19 -8.89 -14.20 -1.43
C LEU A 19 -9.11 -14.89 -0.08
N GLU A 20 -8.10 -14.91 0.79
CA GLU A 20 -8.24 -15.48 2.16
C GLU A 20 -9.16 -14.62 3.04
N VAL A 21 -9.32 -13.32 2.74
CA VAL A 21 -10.00 -12.35 3.61
C VAL A 21 -11.10 -11.53 2.92
N GLN A 22 -11.23 -11.65 1.60
CA GLN A 22 -12.21 -10.90 0.83
C GLN A 22 -12.57 -11.62 -0.49
N THR A 23 -13.62 -11.15 -1.15
CA THR A 23 -14.13 -11.76 -2.38
C THR A 23 -13.37 -11.32 -3.64
N GLN A 24 -13.47 -12.10 -4.72
CA GLN A 24 -12.91 -11.71 -6.02
C GLN A 24 -13.48 -10.38 -6.53
N ALA A 25 -14.77 -10.11 -6.31
CA ALA A 25 -15.41 -8.86 -6.71
C ALA A 25 -14.82 -7.62 -6.02
N GLU A 26 -14.43 -7.75 -4.75
CA GLU A 26 -13.76 -6.67 -4.00
C GLU A 26 -12.33 -6.45 -4.50
N ILE A 27 -11.61 -7.54 -4.83
CA ILE A 27 -10.29 -7.46 -5.48
C ILE A 27 -10.41 -6.75 -6.83
N ASP A 28 -11.37 -7.13 -7.67
CA ASP A 28 -11.58 -6.54 -8.99
C ASP A 28 -11.94 -5.06 -8.88
N THR A 29 -12.78 -4.69 -7.90
CA THR A 29 -13.11 -3.29 -7.61
C THR A 29 -11.88 -2.49 -7.22
N MET A 30 -11.03 -3.03 -6.33
CA MET A 30 -9.79 -2.39 -5.93
C MET A 30 -8.83 -2.21 -7.12
N VAL A 31 -8.66 -3.25 -7.94
CA VAL A 31 -7.81 -3.22 -9.14
C VAL A 31 -8.32 -2.19 -10.16
N ALA A 32 -9.64 -2.12 -10.37
CA ALA A 32 -10.26 -1.11 -11.22
C ALA A 32 -10.03 0.31 -10.67
N ALA A 33 -10.18 0.52 -9.37
CA ALA A 33 -9.91 1.79 -8.71
C ALA A 33 -8.45 2.22 -8.85
N VAL A 34 -7.50 1.28 -8.76
CA VAL A 34 -6.07 1.53 -9.01
C VAL A 34 -5.85 2.01 -10.45
N LYS A 35 -6.39 1.29 -11.44
CA LYS A 35 -6.26 1.67 -12.86
C LYS A 35 -6.87 3.04 -13.14
N GLN A 36 -8.02 3.33 -12.54
CA GLN A 36 -8.68 4.63 -12.69
C GLN A 36 -7.84 5.77 -12.07
N ASN A 37 -7.32 5.58 -10.86
CA ASN A 37 -6.47 6.58 -10.20
C ASN A 37 -5.15 6.79 -10.97
N ALA A 38 -4.53 5.72 -11.47
CA ALA A 38 -3.35 5.82 -12.35
C ALA A 38 -3.64 6.66 -13.59
N LYS A 39 -4.76 6.40 -14.27
CA LYS A 39 -5.19 7.18 -15.45
C LYS A 39 -5.41 8.66 -15.11
N THR A 40 -6.07 8.96 -14.00
CA THR A 40 -6.39 10.35 -13.61
C THR A 40 -5.16 11.13 -13.15
N THR A 41 -4.23 10.47 -12.46
CA THR A 41 -3.07 11.14 -11.82
C THR A 41 -1.81 11.10 -12.67
N GLY A 42 -1.72 10.19 -13.64
CA GLY A 42 -0.49 9.89 -14.37
C GLY A 42 0.53 9.06 -13.57
N LEU A 43 0.16 8.56 -12.38
CA LEU A 43 0.98 7.60 -11.65
C LEU A 43 0.95 6.23 -12.32
N ASP A 44 2.02 5.46 -12.12
CA ASP A 44 2.10 4.08 -12.55
C ASP A 44 1.19 3.21 -11.66
N PRO A 45 0.26 2.43 -12.22
CA PRO A 45 -0.65 1.61 -11.43
C PRO A 45 0.09 0.60 -10.55
N ARG A 46 1.29 0.17 -10.93
CA ARG A 46 2.14 -0.73 -10.13
C ARG A 46 2.55 -0.08 -8.82
N ALA A 47 2.88 1.22 -8.84
CA ALA A 47 3.26 1.95 -7.63
C ALA A 47 2.10 2.09 -6.64
N ILE A 48 0.90 2.42 -7.13
CA ILE A 48 -0.31 2.51 -6.30
C ILE A 48 -0.62 1.13 -5.67
N PHE A 49 -0.62 0.07 -6.49
CA PHE A 49 -0.92 -1.28 -6.02
C PHE A 49 0.13 -1.82 -5.05
N ALA A 50 1.42 -1.60 -5.32
CA ALA A 50 2.49 -2.01 -4.40
C ALA A 50 2.37 -1.32 -3.03
N LEU A 51 1.95 -0.05 -3.00
CA LEU A 51 1.65 0.65 -1.75
C LEU A 51 0.47 0.01 -1.01
N ILE A 52 -0.61 -0.33 -1.72
CA ILE A 52 -1.75 -1.06 -1.12
C ILE A 52 -1.28 -2.38 -0.48
N ILE A 53 -0.44 -3.16 -1.19
CA ILE A 53 0.10 -4.41 -0.65
C ILE A 53 1.03 -4.16 0.55
N GLN A 54 1.82 -3.08 0.53
CA GLN A 54 2.66 -2.71 1.67
C GLN A 54 1.84 -2.35 2.91
N GLU A 55 0.76 -1.58 2.73
CA GLU A 55 -0.02 -1.01 3.83
C GLU A 55 -1.06 -1.98 4.40
N SER A 56 -1.69 -2.79 3.54
CA SER A 56 -2.84 -3.62 3.93
C SER A 56 -2.77 -5.06 3.47
N LYS A 57 -1.72 -5.44 2.72
CA LYS A 57 -1.66 -6.72 1.97
C LYS A 57 -2.84 -6.87 0.98
N GLY A 58 -3.50 -5.76 0.62
CA GLY A 58 -4.71 -5.75 -0.21
C GLY A 58 -6.00 -6.05 0.55
N ASN A 59 -5.97 -6.17 1.89
CA ASN A 59 -7.16 -6.43 2.71
C ASN A 59 -8.04 -5.18 2.81
N VAL A 60 -9.23 -5.20 2.19
CA VAL A 60 -10.19 -4.07 2.24
C VAL A 60 -10.69 -3.77 3.65
N ARG A 61 -10.62 -4.74 4.57
CA ARG A 61 -11.04 -4.66 5.99
C ARG A 61 -9.86 -4.60 6.95
N ILE A 62 -8.66 -4.23 6.49
CA ILE A 62 -7.48 -4.14 7.35
C ILE A 62 -7.77 -3.27 8.58
N HIS A 63 -7.29 -3.70 9.75
CA HIS A 63 -7.41 -2.92 10.98
C HIS A 63 -6.69 -1.59 10.87
N ALA A 64 -7.20 -0.59 11.58
CA ALA A 64 -6.56 0.72 11.62
C ALA A 64 -5.21 0.67 12.34
N GLY A 65 -4.17 1.20 11.70
CA GLY A 65 -2.83 1.35 12.26
C GLY A 65 -2.67 2.61 13.11
N ASP A 66 -1.47 2.80 13.65
CA ASP A 66 -1.05 4.04 14.33
C ASP A 66 -2.02 4.52 15.44
N GLY A 67 -2.47 3.59 16.27
CA GLY A 67 -3.44 3.86 17.34
C GLY A 67 -4.84 4.23 16.83
N GLY A 68 -5.23 3.75 15.65
CA GLY A 68 -6.54 4.00 15.04
C GLY A 68 -6.58 5.20 14.08
N ARG A 69 -5.44 5.84 13.83
CA ARG A 69 -5.34 7.03 12.99
C ARG A 69 -5.24 6.70 11.51
N SER A 70 -4.47 5.67 11.16
CA SER A 70 -4.24 5.23 9.78
C SER A 70 -5.30 4.21 9.37
N LYS A 71 -5.97 4.42 8.22
CA LYS A 71 -7.16 3.66 7.84
C LYS A 71 -7.19 3.25 6.37
N GLY A 72 -7.91 2.15 6.11
CA GLY A 72 -8.21 1.65 4.77
C GLY A 72 -7.02 1.00 4.06
N LEU A 73 -7.22 0.72 2.76
CA LEU A 73 -6.28 -0.04 1.92
C LEU A 73 -4.86 0.53 1.86
N MET A 74 -4.71 1.84 1.99
CA MET A 74 -3.41 2.53 1.94
C MET A 74 -3.04 3.18 3.28
N GLN A 75 -3.71 2.79 4.38
CA GLN A 75 -3.41 3.21 5.76
C GLN A 75 -3.14 4.71 5.92
N ILE A 76 -3.91 5.54 5.22
CA ILE A 76 -3.75 6.99 5.27
C ILE A 76 -4.44 7.56 6.51
N HIS A 77 -3.86 8.60 7.10
CA HIS A 77 -4.41 9.26 8.27
C HIS A 77 -5.85 9.73 8.03
N SER A 78 -6.76 9.31 8.90
CA SER A 78 -8.20 9.60 8.83
C SER A 78 -8.83 9.23 7.47
N GLY A 79 -8.35 8.16 6.84
CA GLY A 79 -8.92 7.61 5.61
C GLY A 79 -10.26 6.91 5.82
N PRO A 80 -11.02 6.68 4.73
CA PRO A 80 -12.17 5.77 4.75
C PRO A 80 -11.71 4.33 5.04
N THR A 81 -12.61 3.49 5.57
CA THR A 81 -12.28 2.11 5.94
C THR A 81 -13.50 1.20 5.84
N CYS A 82 -13.27 -0.07 5.50
CA CYS A 82 -14.25 -1.15 5.67
C CYS A 82 -13.99 -1.99 6.92
N GLU A 83 -13.15 -1.52 7.84
CA GLU A 83 -12.97 -2.15 9.15
C GLU A 83 -14.34 -2.36 9.83
N ASN A 84 -14.60 -3.59 10.26
CA ASN A 84 -15.87 -4.04 10.85
C ASN A 84 -17.10 -3.93 9.92
N ILE A 85 -16.92 -3.80 8.60
CA ILE A 85 -18.01 -3.82 7.62
C ILE A 85 -17.99 -5.18 6.89
N GLU A 86 -19.07 -5.96 7.08
CA GLU A 86 -19.21 -7.27 6.45
C GLU A 86 -19.29 -7.17 4.92
N ASN A 87 -20.09 -6.24 4.39
CA ASN A 87 -20.24 -6.00 2.95
C ASN A 87 -19.66 -4.63 2.58
N CYS A 88 -18.37 -4.62 2.24
CA CYS A 88 -17.66 -3.41 1.84
C CYS A 88 -18.16 -2.94 0.45
N SER A 89 -18.76 -1.76 0.37
CA SER A 89 -19.31 -1.27 -0.89
C SER A 89 -18.22 -0.89 -1.89
N SER A 90 -18.51 -1.03 -3.19
CA SER A 90 -17.55 -0.65 -4.23
C SER A 90 -17.14 0.82 -4.16
N ASP A 91 -18.05 1.72 -3.78
CA ASP A 91 -17.75 3.15 -3.60
C ASP A 91 -16.78 3.40 -2.45
N LEU A 92 -16.90 2.63 -1.36
CA LEU A 92 -16.01 2.75 -0.23
C LEU A 92 -14.61 2.22 -0.56
N ILE A 93 -14.51 1.11 -1.31
CA ILE A 93 -13.24 0.59 -1.84
C ILE A 93 -12.57 1.62 -2.76
N GLN A 94 -13.32 2.19 -3.70
CA GLN A 94 -12.81 3.24 -4.59
C GLN A 94 -12.33 4.46 -3.81
N SER A 95 -13.07 4.86 -2.78
CA SER A 95 -12.71 5.98 -1.91
C SER A 95 -11.42 5.72 -1.13
N MET A 96 -11.18 4.49 -0.64
CA MET A 96 -9.92 4.10 0.02
C MET A 96 -8.71 4.28 -0.91
N VAL A 97 -8.79 3.75 -2.14
CA VAL A 97 -7.71 3.89 -3.12
C VAL A 97 -7.52 5.35 -3.53
N SER A 98 -8.61 6.09 -3.77
CA SER A 98 -8.58 7.50 -4.15
C SER A 98 -7.95 8.37 -3.05
N THR A 99 -8.36 8.18 -1.79
CA THR A 99 -7.87 8.97 -0.66
C THR A 99 -6.39 8.70 -0.40
N GLY A 100 -5.93 7.45 -0.46
CA GLY A 100 -4.50 7.13 -0.35
C GLY A 100 -3.68 7.69 -1.52
N THR A 101 -4.25 7.71 -2.73
CA THR A 101 -3.54 8.21 -3.91
C THR A 101 -3.43 9.73 -3.93
N LEU A 102 -4.53 10.43 -3.65
CA LEU A 102 -4.63 11.90 -3.76
C LEU A 102 -4.30 12.62 -2.45
N GLY A 103 -4.52 11.96 -1.32
CA GLY A 103 -4.44 12.55 0.00
C GLY A 103 -5.77 13.10 0.49
N ASN A 104 -5.71 13.70 1.67
CA ASN A 104 -6.81 14.43 2.28
C ASN A 104 -6.25 15.62 3.08
N GLN A 105 -7.10 16.28 3.87
CA GLN A 105 -6.69 17.43 4.69
C GLN A 105 -5.70 17.10 5.81
N TYR A 106 -5.52 15.82 6.15
CA TYR A 106 -4.66 15.36 7.26
C TYR A 106 -3.35 14.74 6.79
N ALA A 107 -3.30 14.17 5.59
CA ALA A 107 -2.12 13.51 5.06
C ALA A 107 -1.98 13.67 3.53
N SER A 108 -0.73 13.78 3.09
CA SER A 108 -0.38 13.80 1.67
C SER A 108 -0.55 12.41 1.07
N GLY A 109 -1.24 12.32 -0.07
CA GLY A 109 -1.30 11.08 -0.84
C GLY A 109 -0.05 10.84 -1.66
N LEU A 110 0.02 9.65 -2.27
CA LEU A 110 1.15 9.25 -3.12
C LEU A 110 1.44 10.27 -4.22
N LYS A 111 0.41 10.85 -4.86
CA LYS A 111 0.57 11.84 -5.93
C LYS A 111 1.28 13.10 -5.45
N THR A 112 0.87 13.63 -4.30
CA THR A 112 1.49 14.82 -3.71
C THR A 112 2.96 14.58 -3.39
N CYS A 113 3.29 13.42 -2.82
CA CYS A 113 4.67 13.03 -2.57
C CYS A 113 5.48 12.86 -3.86
N TYR A 114 4.89 12.24 -4.89
CA TYR A 114 5.52 12.04 -6.19
C TYR A 114 5.87 13.36 -6.87
N ASP A 115 4.93 14.32 -6.91
CA ASP A 115 5.18 15.63 -7.50
C ASP A 115 6.23 16.42 -6.73
N ARG A 116 6.13 16.41 -5.38
CA ARG A 116 7.03 17.15 -4.50
C ARG A 116 8.48 16.73 -4.66
N TYR A 117 8.74 15.44 -4.84
CA TYR A 117 10.09 14.89 -4.90
C TYR A 117 10.54 14.53 -6.31
N GLY A 118 10.19 15.40 -7.28
CA GLY A 118 10.76 15.34 -8.63
C GLY A 118 10.33 14.14 -9.45
N LYS A 119 9.14 13.59 -9.18
CA LYS A 119 8.59 12.40 -9.87
C LYS A 119 9.44 11.14 -9.69
N ASP A 120 10.09 11.03 -8.53
CA ASP A 120 10.84 9.86 -8.10
C ASP A 120 10.00 9.00 -7.15
N TYR A 121 9.73 7.75 -7.54
CA TYR A 121 8.91 6.85 -6.73
C TYR A 121 9.56 6.43 -5.42
N ALA A 122 10.88 6.27 -5.37
CA ALA A 122 11.56 5.87 -4.13
C ALA A 122 11.42 6.97 -3.08
N LYS A 123 11.59 8.23 -3.48
CA LYS A 123 11.35 9.40 -2.62
C LYS A 123 9.88 9.58 -2.28
N ALA A 124 8.98 9.32 -3.24
CA ALA A 124 7.54 9.39 -3.00
C ALA A 124 7.08 8.38 -1.94
N PHE A 125 7.58 7.15 -1.98
CA PHE A 125 7.29 6.12 -0.98
C PHE A 125 7.82 6.48 0.40
N ARG A 126 9.04 7.02 0.49
CA ARG A 126 9.57 7.55 1.76
C ARG A 126 8.69 8.68 2.29
N CYS A 127 8.35 9.67 1.46
CA CYS A 127 7.44 10.75 1.82
C CYS A 127 6.08 10.23 2.29
N TYR A 128 5.52 9.21 1.65
CA TYR A 128 4.25 8.63 2.07
C TYR A 128 4.36 7.99 3.46
N ASN A 129 5.45 7.28 3.73
CA ASN A 129 5.69 6.58 4.99
C ASN A 129 6.03 7.50 6.18
N SER A 130 6.79 8.57 5.96
CA SER A 130 7.28 9.47 7.04
C SER A 130 6.78 10.91 6.93
N GLY A 131 5.90 11.22 5.98
CA GLY A 131 5.42 12.58 5.69
C GLY A 131 6.44 13.50 4.99
N SER A 132 7.71 13.10 4.96
CA SER A 132 8.82 13.84 4.35
C SER A 132 10.01 12.92 4.05
N VAL A 133 10.95 13.41 3.24
CA VAL A 133 12.26 12.78 3.01
C VAL A 133 13.31 13.57 3.79
N ILE A 134 13.91 12.94 4.80
CA ILE A 134 14.95 13.57 5.65
C ILE A 134 16.24 13.77 4.86
N ASN A 135 16.64 12.75 4.10
CA ASN A 135 17.82 12.77 3.25
C ASN A 135 17.48 12.13 1.90
N GLU A 136 17.51 12.91 0.83
CA GLU A 136 17.18 12.42 -0.52
C GLU A 136 18.24 11.47 -1.10
N LEU A 137 19.44 11.43 -0.52
CA LEU A 137 20.52 10.53 -0.91
C LEU A 137 20.56 9.24 -0.07
N ASP A 138 19.81 9.20 1.05
CA ASP A 138 19.76 8.07 1.96
C ASP A 138 18.32 7.88 2.46
N LEU A 139 17.56 7.09 1.71
CA LEU A 139 16.15 6.82 2.00
C LEU A 139 15.95 5.82 3.14
N VAL A 140 17.01 5.29 3.76
CA VAL A 140 16.92 4.51 4.99
C VAL A 140 16.65 5.43 6.19
N GLN A 141 17.03 6.70 6.11
CA GLN A 141 16.74 7.69 7.14
C GLN A 141 15.24 8.01 7.20
N ALA A 142 14.58 7.38 8.16
CA ALA A 142 13.12 7.39 8.32
C ALA A 142 12.65 8.12 9.59
N GLY A 143 13.57 8.62 10.42
CA GLY A 143 13.23 9.17 11.74
C GLY A 143 12.60 8.08 12.61
N VAL A 144 11.32 8.25 12.97
CA VAL A 144 10.54 7.28 13.73
C VAL A 144 9.78 6.26 12.86
N SER A 145 9.79 6.43 11.54
CA SER A 145 9.11 5.53 10.60
C SER A 145 9.99 4.34 10.19
N THR A 146 9.46 3.44 9.37
CA THR A 146 10.11 2.18 8.99
C THR A 146 11.30 2.40 8.03
N PRO A 147 12.55 2.07 8.41
CA PRO A 147 13.71 2.25 7.53
C PRO A 147 13.65 1.41 6.24
N SER A 148 13.12 0.18 6.30
CA SER A 148 13.01 -0.73 5.15
C SER A 148 11.89 -0.40 4.16
N TYR A 149 11.02 0.57 4.44
CA TYR A 149 9.78 0.78 3.69
C TYR A 149 10.00 0.89 2.17
N VAL A 150 10.98 1.68 1.74
CA VAL A 150 11.26 1.89 0.31
C VAL A 150 11.76 0.61 -0.36
N SER A 151 12.62 -0.17 0.31
CA SER A 151 13.09 -1.45 -0.21
C SER A 151 11.98 -2.50 -0.23
N ASP A 152 11.10 -2.52 0.77
CA ASP A 152 10.00 -3.48 0.87
C ASP A 152 8.98 -3.26 -0.27
N VAL A 153 8.65 -1.99 -0.56
CA VAL A 153 7.83 -1.60 -1.73
C VAL A 153 8.58 -1.91 -3.03
N GLY A 154 9.88 -1.62 -3.11
CA GLY A 154 10.72 -1.96 -4.26
C GLY A 154 10.73 -3.46 -4.59
N ASN A 155 10.80 -4.32 -3.58
CA ASN A 155 10.73 -5.77 -3.73
C ASN A 155 9.34 -6.22 -4.21
N ARG A 156 8.26 -5.64 -3.68
CA ARG A 156 6.89 -5.91 -4.15
C ARG A 156 6.74 -5.59 -5.62
N LEU A 157 7.29 -4.46 -6.08
CA LEU A 157 7.28 -4.06 -7.50
C LEU A 157 8.02 -5.05 -8.41
N ARG A 158 8.97 -5.83 -7.87
CA ARG A 158 9.66 -6.92 -8.56
C ARG A 158 8.92 -8.26 -8.48
N GLY A 159 7.72 -8.29 -7.91
CA GLY A 159 6.91 -9.49 -7.74
C GLY A 159 7.30 -10.34 -6.54
N VAL A 160 8.12 -9.83 -5.61
CA VAL A 160 8.45 -10.53 -4.38
C VAL A 160 7.26 -10.46 -3.43
N VAL A 161 6.72 -11.62 -3.09
CA VAL A 161 5.66 -11.78 -2.08
C VAL A 161 6.34 -12.24 -0.80
N GLU A 162 6.48 -11.34 0.19
CA GLU A 162 7.14 -11.68 1.45
C GLU A 162 6.42 -12.83 2.16
N PRO A 163 7.11 -13.83 2.75
CA PRO A 163 6.48 -14.79 3.63
C PRO A 163 5.82 -14.06 4.82
N GLU A 164 4.81 -14.68 5.43
CA GLU A 164 4.23 -14.11 6.66
C GLU A 164 5.34 -13.84 7.68
N LYS A 165 5.31 -12.66 8.33
CA LYS A 165 6.28 -12.29 9.38
C LYS A 165 6.12 -13.10 10.68
N ASN A 166 5.51 -14.28 10.61
CA ASN A 166 5.53 -15.28 11.68
C ASN A 166 6.87 -16.04 11.63
N CYS A 167 7.97 -15.31 11.79
CA CYS A 167 9.28 -15.88 12.13
C CYS A 167 9.36 -16.23 13.63
N ALA A 168 8.23 -16.56 14.27
CA ALA A 168 8.23 -17.11 15.60
C ALA A 168 8.94 -18.46 15.53
N TYR A 169 10.04 -18.61 16.28
CA TYR A 169 10.60 -19.93 16.52
C TYR A 169 9.49 -20.83 17.06
N PRO A 170 9.28 -22.05 16.51
CA PRO A 170 8.41 -23.01 17.17
C PRO A 170 8.93 -23.18 18.60
N ALA A 171 8.06 -22.96 19.59
CA ALA A 171 8.40 -23.23 20.98
C ALA A 171 8.92 -24.67 21.07
N PRO A 172 10.03 -24.94 21.80
CA PRO A 172 10.47 -26.31 22.02
C PRO A 172 9.30 -27.09 22.63
N GLY A 173 8.91 -28.17 21.97
CA GLY A 173 7.82 -29.03 22.44
C GLY A 173 8.10 -29.56 23.86
N PRO A 174 7.06 -29.93 24.62
CA PRO A 174 7.26 -30.51 25.95
C PRO A 174 8.05 -31.81 25.79
N GLY A 175 9.22 -31.86 26.42
CA GLY A 175 10.03 -33.06 26.57
C GLY A 175 9.45 -34.04 27.58
#